data_AF-A0ABD3N117-F1
#
_entry.id   AF-A0ABD3N117-F1
#
_cell.length_a   1.000
_cell.length_b   1.000
_cell.length_c   1.000
_cell.angle_alpha   90.00
_cell.angle_beta   90.00
_cell.angle_gamma   90.00
#
_symmetry.space_group_name_H-M   'P 1'
#
loop_
_entity.id
_entity.type
_entity.pdbx_description
1 polymer ?
#
loop_
_entity_poly.entity_id
_entity_poly.type
_entity_poly.pdbx_seq_one_letter_code
_entity_poly.pdbx_strand_id
1 'polypeptide(L)'
;MMYSFSSHPREPDYQFGEESDDDVEEGAGADSNDHGANGVDVNVSDDDDGDDDVLLFENGVDYLADNNDGEQESIDASPQTVDDLRALTVNDLKAMLAARGLLKQGNKEELIQRILNPQDVDFKSKPTREQWKTSKAKAFLIKLLMDTTSDIHWKTPEEVWKSSEWFQQYPKHRFVDNMKNIKKALEDKGRVIEEDIKLISEELAALNFSNVTKRGHPHWHTHSAKKLLAEDLLQGRNVNMKPKEFHVTRPEFEEFPLRVFRGHIYQEQRKQREMPLKIAKRNKLAQKKYEQEVEAEAVRWHEACRSRTAR
;
A
#
# COMPACT_ATOMS: atom_id res chain seq x y z
N MET A 1 15.89 -19.64 -55.74
CA MET A 1 17.26 -19.11 -55.58
C MET A 1 17.18 -17.63 -55.26
N MET A 2 18.10 -17.16 -54.41
CA MET A 2 18.36 -15.78 -53.97
C MET A 2 17.82 -15.43 -52.57
N TYR A 3 18.72 -15.69 -51.61
CA TYR A 3 18.81 -15.12 -50.28
C TYR A 3 19.09 -13.61 -50.36
N SER A 4 18.41 -12.82 -49.52
CA SER A 4 18.83 -11.46 -49.18
C SER A 4 18.85 -11.32 -47.66
N PHE A 5 20.04 -11.54 -47.08
CA PHE A 5 20.34 -11.28 -45.67
C PHE A 5 20.44 -9.77 -45.46
N SER A 6 19.54 -9.21 -44.65
CA SER A 6 19.59 -7.80 -44.26
C SER A 6 20.63 -7.61 -43.15
N SER A 7 21.69 -6.87 -43.49
CA SER A 7 22.79 -6.50 -42.61
C SER A 7 22.30 -5.72 -41.39
N HIS A 8 22.57 -6.26 -40.20
CA HIS A 8 22.50 -5.51 -38.94
C HIS A 8 23.68 -4.52 -38.87
N PRO A 9 23.45 -3.24 -38.52
CA PRO A 9 24.53 -2.32 -38.20
C PRO A 9 25.21 -2.72 -36.89
N ARG A 10 26.54 -2.91 -36.96
CA ARG A 10 27.45 -3.10 -35.83
C ARG A 10 27.32 -1.93 -34.84
N GLU A 11 27.12 -2.25 -33.57
CA GLU A 11 27.35 -1.32 -32.47
C GLU A 11 28.85 -0.97 -32.38
N PRO A 12 29.22 0.29 -32.08
CA PRO A 12 30.60 0.65 -31.85
C PRO A 12 31.08 0.20 -30.46
N ASP A 13 32.19 -0.53 -30.46
CA ASP A 13 32.94 -0.95 -29.28
C ASP A 13 33.27 0.25 -28.38
N TYR A 14 32.66 0.27 -27.20
CA TYR A 14 32.95 1.26 -26.17
C TYR A 14 34.21 0.83 -25.42
N GLN A 15 35.36 1.37 -25.85
CA GLN A 15 36.65 1.18 -25.17
C GLN A 15 36.59 1.84 -23.79
N PHE A 16 36.71 1.00 -22.75
CA PHE A 16 36.86 1.39 -21.36
C PHE A 16 38.31 1.88 -21.18
N GLY A 17 38.49 3.19 -21.02
CA GLY A 17 39.77 3.77 -20.64
C GLY A 17 40.06 3.44 -19.19
N GLU A 18 41.05 2.57 -18.97
CA GLU A 18 41.77 2.45 -17.71
C GLU A 18 42.59 3.72 -17.51
N GLU A 19 42.15 4.59 -16.60
CA GLU A 19 43.01 5.60 -15.98
C GLU A 19 43.24 5.17 -14.52
N SER A 20 44.41 4.56 -14.35
CA SER A 20 45.18 4.46 -13.12
C SER A 20 45.57 5.86 -12.64
N ASP A 21 45.39 6.13 -11.35
CA ASP A 21 46.30 6.98 -10.59
C ASP A 21 46.34 6.48 -9.15
N ASP A 22 47.50 5.90 -8.83
CA ASP A 22 48.02 5.69 -7.49
C ASP A 22 48.26 7.06 -6.82
N ASP A 23 47.92 7.19 -5.53
CA ASP A 23 48.77 7.90 -4.56
C ASP A 23 48.27 7.66 -3.11
N VAL A 24 48.99 6.71 -2.50
CA VAL A 24 49.50 6.64 -1.12
C VAL A 24 49.30 7.87 -0.22
N GLU A 25 48.72 7.70 0.97
CA GLU A 25 49.47 7.93 2.23
C GLU A 25 48.77 7.40 3.49
N GLU A 26 49.63 7.00 4.42
CA GLU A 26 49.45 6.29 5.67
C GLU A 26 48.86 7.15 6.80
N GLY A 27 48.28 6.48 7.80
CA GLY A 27 47.88 7.11 9.06
C GLY A 27 47.43 6.12 10.11
N ALA A 28 48.39 5.39 10.67
CA ALA A 28 48.24 4.52 11.84
C ALA A 28 47.84 5.30 13.11
N GLY A 29 47.07 4.66 13.99
CA GLY A 29 46.78 5.18 15.33
C GLY A 29 45.99 4.18 16.17
N ALA A 30 46.71 3.35 16.91
CA ALA A 30 46.22 2.42 17.93
C ALA A 30 45.82 3.16 19.23
N ASP A 31 44.85 2.62 19.99
CA ASP A 31 44.93 2.36 21.43
C ASP A 31 43.56 1.85 21.95
N SER A 32 43.47 0.59 22.37
CA SER A 32 43.53 0.09 23.76
C SER A 32 42.30 0.46 24.62
N ASN A 33 41.43 -0.52 24.90
CA ASN A 33 41.42 -1.35 26.12
C ASN A 33 40.94 -0.56 27.35
N ASP A 34 39.73 -0.81 27.88
CA ASP A 34 39.55 -1.16 29.29
C ASP A 34 38.11 -1.59 29.68
N HIS A 35 38.08 -2.37 30.74
CA HIS A 35 37.02 -3.14 31.36
C HIS A 35 35.98 -2.29 32.09
N GLY A 36 34.75 -2.78 32.13
CA GLY A 36 33.70 -2.20 32.98
C GLY A 36 32.48 -3.10 33.10
N ALA A 37 32.65 -4.25 33.76
CA ALA A 37 31.55 -5.05 34.25
C ALA A 37 30.71 -4.24 35.26
N ASN A 38 29.39 -4.23 35.07
CA ASN A 38 28.44 -4.11 36.17
C ASN A 38 27.13 -4.77 35.75
N GLY A 39 27.02 -6.05 36.14
CA GLY A 39 25.75 -6.74 36.21
C GLY A 39 24.91 -6.12 37.32
N VAL A 40 23.73 -5.65 36.95
CA VAL A 40 22.63 -5.38 37.88
C VAL A 40 21.52 -6.32 37.46
N ASP A 41 21.43 -7.44 38.18
CA ASP A 41 20.26 -8.32 38.16
C ASP A 41 19.09 -7.56 38.78
N VAL A 42 18.21 -7.04 37.92
CA VAL A 42 16.87 -6.63 38.33
C VAL A 42 15.93 -7.76 37.94
N ASN A 43 15.55 -8.55 38.95
CA ASN A 43 14.35 -9.38 38.90
C ASN A 43 13.15 -8.46 38.66
N VAL A 44 12.66 -8.42 37.42
CA VAL A 44 11.34 -7.90 37.09
C VAL A 44 10.44 -9.10 36.85
N SER A 45 9.38 -9.14 37.65
CA SER A 45 8.30 -10.12 37.63
C SER A 45 7.63 -10.13 36.25
N ASP A 46 7.71 -11.27 35.56
CA ASP A 46 6.92 -11.58 34.38
C ASP A 46 5.48 -11.89 34.81
N ASP A 47 4.65 -10.86 34.89
CA ASP A 47 3.18 -10.95 34.96
C ASP A 47 2.58 -9.62 34.46
N ASP A 48 2.59 -9.37 33.14
CA ASP A 48 1.59 -8.48 32.53
C ASP A 48 1.48 -8.77 31.02
N ASP A 49 0.34 -9.36 30.63
CA ASP A 49 -0.11 -9.56 29.24
C ASP A 49 -0.52 -8.21 28.61
N GLY A 50 0.42 -7.26 28.60
CA GLY A 50 0.30 -6.01 27.87
C GLY A 50 0.60 -6.25 26.40
N ASP A 51 -0.45 -6.50 25.61
CA ASP A 51 -0.42 -6.33 24.16
C ASP A 51 -0.01 -4.88 23.84
N ASP A 52 1.30 -4.63 23.79
CA ASP A 52 1.93 -3.46 23.19
C ASP A 52 1.68 -3.52 21.68
N ASP A 53 0.48 -3.10 21.29
CA ASP A 53 0.04 -2.93 19.92
C ASP A 53 0.73 -1.68 19.35
N VAL A 54 2.05 -1.81 19.14
CA VAL A 54 2.85 -0.87 18.36
C VAL A 54 2.20 -0.80 16.99
N LEU A 55 1.52 0.31 16.72
CA LEU A 55 0.89 0.62 15.44
C LEU A 55 1.95 0.94 14.38
N LEU A 56 2.83 -0.04 14.11
CA LEU A 56 3.71 -0.13 12.96
C LEU A 56 2.83 -0.34 11.72
N PHE A 57 2.88 0.63 10.83
CA PHE A 57 2.30 0.59 9.50
C PHE A 57 3.08 -0.39 8.59
N GLU A 58 3.20 -1.66 8.98
CA GLU A 58 3.74 -2.74 8.12
C GLU A 58 2.60 -3.66 7.68
N ASN A 59 1.85 -3.21 6.68
CA ASN A 59 0.81 -4.02 6.04
C ASN A 59 1.42 -4.84 4.90
N GLY A 60 1.95 -6.01 5.24
CA GLY A 60 2.10 -7.12 4.29
C GLY A 60 0.71 -7.67 3.97
N VAL A 61 0.28 -7.55 2.71
CA VAL A 61 -1.01 -8.09 2.24
C VAL A 61 -0.73 -9.14 1.17
N ASP A 62 -0.97 -10.40 1.53
CA ASP A 62 -1.12 -11.51 0.59
C ASP A 62 -2.57 -11.59 0.10
N TYR A 63 -2.69 -11.93 -1.18
CA TYR A 63 -3.87 -11.88 -2.03
C TYR A 63 -5.04 -12.77 -1.56
N LEU A 64 -6.27 -12.25 -1.66
CA LEU A 64 -7.44 -13.09 -1.91
C LEU A 64 -8.09 -12.68 -3.23
N ALA A 65 -8.17 -13.68 -4.12
CA ALA A 65 -8.70 -13.58 -5.46
C ALA A 65 -10.23 -13.62 -5.48
N ASP A 66 -10.73 -12.75 -6.34
CA ASP A 66 -12.03 -12.64 -6.99
C ASP A 66 -12.83 -13.95 -7.11
N ASN A 67 -14.11 -13.93 -6.73
CA ASN A 67 -15.07 -14.95 -7.14
C ASN A 67 -16.32 -14.28 -7.70
N ASN A 68 -16.44 -14.47 -9.01
CA ASN A 68 -17.55 -14.19 -9.89
C ASN A 68 -18.86 -14.85 -9.42
N ASP A 69 -19.92 -14.06 -9.42
CA ASP A 69 -21.28 -14.39 -9.01
C ASP A 69 -22.02 -15.06 -10.18
N GLY A 70 -22.75 -16.14 -9.90
CA GLY A 70 -23.59 -16.84 -10.86
C GLY A 70 -24.75 -17.54 -10.15
N GLU A 71 -25.94 -17.18 -10.57
CA GLU A 71 -27.25 -17.38 -9.96
C GLU A 71 -27.65 -18.84 -9.69
N GLN A 72 -28.49 -19.03 -8.67
CA GLN A 72 -29.04 -20.31 -8.23
C GLN A 72 -30.33 -20.64 -9.01
N GLU A 73 -30.31 -21.72 -9.79
CA GLU A 73 -31.51 -22.45 -10.18
C GLU A 73 -31.57 -23.79 -9.43
N SER A 74 -32.70 -24.04 -8.76
CA SER A 74 -32.98 -25.27 -8.02
C SER A 74 -33.43 -26.37 -8.97
N ILE A 75 -32.63 -27.43 -9.12
CA ILE A 75 -33.00 -28.65 -9.84
C ILE A 75 -33.19 -29.79 -8.83
N ASP A 76 -34.41 -30.32 -8.84
CA ASP A 76 -34.91 -31.50 -8.14
C ASP A 76 -34.10 -32.75 -8.55
N ALA A 77 -33.51 -33.47 -7.60
CA ALA A 77 -32.58 -34.56 -7.89
C ALA A 77 -32.99 -35.88 -7.23
N SER A 78 -33.38 -36.83 -8.09
CA SER A 78 -33.40 -38.27 -7.79
C SER A 78 -32.06 -38.75 -7.19
N PRO A 79 -32.07 -39.83 -6.39
CA PRO A 79 -30.86 -40.34 -5.74
C PRO A 79 -29.87 -40.87 -6.79
N GLN A 80 -28.79 -40.11 -7.02
CA GLN A 80 -27.67 -40.52 -7.86
C GLN A 80 -26.89 -41.64 -7.19
N THR A 81 -26.60 -42.72 -7.93
CA THR A 81 -25.82 -43.83 -7.40
C THR A 81 -24.31 -43.53 -7.45
N VAL A 82 -23.51 -44.22 -6.64
CA VAL A 82 -22.05 -44.04 -6.56
C VAL A 82 -21.39 -44.23 -7.93
N ASP A 83 -21.88 -45.20 -8.71
CA ASP A 83 -21.32 -45.54 -10.01
C ASP A 83 -21.61 -44.47 -11.07
N ASP A 84 -22.76 -43.80 -11.00
CA ASP A 84 -23.09 -42.65 -11.85
C ASP A 84 -22.15 -41.47 -11.58
N LEU A 85 -21.83 -41.22 -10.30
CA LEU A 85 -20.91 -40.16 -9.88
C LEU A 85 -19.45 -40.45 -10.25
N ARG A 86 -19.06 -41.72 -10.33
CA ARG A 86 -17.72 -42.13 -10.80
C ARG A 86 -17.55 -41.96 -12.31
N ALA A 87 -18.61 -42.04 -13.09
CA ALA A 87 -18.58 -41.83 -14.53
C ALA A 87 -18.41 -40.33 -14.92
N LEU A 88 -18.81 -39.41 -14.04
CA LEU A 88 -18.68 -37.96 -14.25
C LEU A 88 -17.22 -37.48 -14.20
N THR A 89 -16.93 -36.36 -14.85
CA THR A 89 -15.60 -35.74 -14.77
C THR A 89 -15.43 -34.99 -13.45
N VAL A 90 -14.18 -34.74 -13.04
CA VAL A 90 -13.88 -33.94 -11.84
C VAL A 90 -14.48 -32.53 -11.95
N ASN A 91 -14.56 -31.97 -13.16
CA ASN A 91 -15.16 -30.66 -13.38
C ASN A 91 -16.67 -30.68 -13.12
N ASP A 92 -17.36 -31.72 -13.57
CA ASP A 92 -18.80 -31.87 -13.35
C ASP A 92 -19.10 -32.06 -11.86
N LEU A 93 -18.30 -32.89 -11.16
CA LEU A 93 -18.43 -33.07 -9.71
C LEU A 93 -18.20 -31.75 -8.94
N LYS A 94 -17.21 -30.95 -9.36
CA LYS A 94 -16.96 -29.61 -8.79
C LYS A 94 -18.09 -28.62 -9.09
N ALA A 95 -18.76 -28.73 -10.23
CA ALA A 95 -19.93 -27.94 -10.57
C ALA A 95 -21.14 -28.32 -9.70
N MET A 96 -21.36 -29.62 -9.47
CA MET A 96 -22.40 -30.11 -8.56
C MET A 96 -22.17 -29.68 -7.12
N LEU A 97 -20.92 -29.77 -6.62
CA LEU A 97 -20.54 -29.25 -5.30
C LEU A 97 -20.73 -27.73 -5.22
N ALA A 98 -20.46 -26.99 -6.31
CA ALA A 98 -20.72 -25.55 -6.38
C ALA A 98 -22.20 -25.23 -6.16
N ALA A 99 -23.06 -25.93 -6.90
CA ALA A 99 -24.52 -25.74 -6.86
C ALA A 99 -25.08 -26.03 -5.46
N ARG A 100 -24.48 -26.98 -4.73
CA ARG A 100 -24.87 -27.36 -3.37
C ARG A 100 -24.15 -26.56 -2.26
N GLY A 101 -23.30 -25.60 -2.59
CA GLY A 101 -22.58 -24.78 -1.60
C GLY A 101 -21.46 -25.51 -0.83
N LEU A 102 -20.96 -26.63 -1.38
CA LEU A 102 -19.94 -27.48 -0.76
C LEU A 102 -18.52 -27.11 -1.22
N LEU A 103 -17.52 -27.54 -0.44
CA LEU A 103 -16.10 -27.39 -0.73
C LEU A 103 -15.71 -28.17 -2.01
N LYS A 104 -14.88 -27.56 -2.87
CA LYS A 104 -14.46 -28.12 -4.18
C LYS A 104 -13.05 -28.73 -4.16
N GLN A 105 -12.42 -28.78 -2.99
CA GLN A 105 -11.05 -29.27 -2.81
C GLN A 105 -11.06 -30.77 -2.52
N GLY A 106 -10.05 -31.49 -3.01
CA GLY A 106 -9.90 -32.93 -2.77
C GLY A 106 -9.74 -33.77 -4.02
N ASN A 107 -9.53 -35.07 -3.80
CA ASN A 107 -9.48 -36.08 -4.86
C ASN A 107 -10.90 -36.46 -5.35
N LYS A 108 -11.00 -37.18 -6.46
CA LYS A 108 -12.30 -37.51 -7.09
C LYS A 108 -13.24 -38.25 -6.13
N GLU A 109 -12.74 -39.18 -5.32
CA GLU A 109 -13.55 -39.94 -4.37
C GLU A 109 -14.06 -39.07 -3.21
N GLU A 110 -13.24 -38.14 -2.71
CA GLU A 110 -13.66 -37.17 -1.68
C GLU A 110 -14.76 -36.23 -2.20
N LEU A 111 -14.70 -35.82 -3.48
CA LEU A 111 -15.77 -35.03 -4.10
C LEU A 111 -17.08 -35.83 -4.18
N ILE A 112 -17.00 -37.12 -4.55
CA ILE A 112 -18.16 -38.02 -4.60
C ILE A 112 -18.74 -38.26 -3.20
N GLN A 113 -17.88 -38.51 -2.20
CA GLN A 113 -18.31 -38.67 -0.81
C GLN A 113 -19.02 -37.43 -0.27
N ARG A 114 -18.52 -36.21 -0.57
CA ARG A 114 -19.19 -34.95 -0.19
C ARG A 114 -20.55 -34.74 -0.87
N ILE A 115 -20.71 -35.23 -2.11
CA ILE A 115 -22.00 -35.14 -2.82
C ILE A 115 -23.03 -36.09 -2.20
N LEU A 116 -22.60 -37.29 -1.79
CA LEU A 116 -23.47 -38.34 -1.27
C LEU A 116 -23.83 -38.15 0.20
N ASN A 117 -22.83 -37.84 1.04
CA ASN A 117 -22.98 -37.67 2.49
C ASN A 117 -22.34 -36.35 2.94
N PRO A 118 -22.94 -35.19 2.61
CA PRO A 118 -22.43 -33.90 3.05
C PRO A 118 -22.35 -33.83 4.57
N GLN A 119 -21.17 -33.51 5.11
CA GLN A 119 -21.01 -33.18 6.53
C GLN A 119 -21.09 -31.66 6.72
N ASP A 120 -21.41 -31.19 7.93
CA ASP A 120 -21.46 -29.74 8.24
C ASP A 120 -20.14 -29.02 7.93
N VAL A 121 -19.00 -29.73 8.05
CA VAL A 121 -17.66 -29.22 7.73
C VAL A 121 -17.38 -29.08 6.24
N ASP A 122 -18.20 -29.69 5.38
CA ASP A 122 -18.03 -29.68 3.93
C ASP A 122 -18.70 -28.48 3.26
N PHE A 123 -19.54 -27.75 3.97
CA PHE A 123 -20.13 -26.50 3.46
C PHE A 123 -19.09 -25.40 3.45
N LYS A 124 -19.11 -24.58 2.40
CA LYS A 124 -18.32 -23.35 2.39
C LYS A 124 -18.72 -22.51 3.60
N SER A 125 -17.74 -22.18 4.44
CA SER A 125 -17.94 -21.22 5.52
C SER A 125 -18.50 -19.91 4.96
N LYS A 126 -19.36 -19.25 5.74
CA LYS A 126 -19.88 -17.92 5.40
C LYS A 126 -18.71 -17.01 5.04
N PRO A 127 -18.84 -16.11 4.05
CA PRO A 127 -17.77 -15.20 3.67
C PRO A 127 -17.23 -14.53 4.93
N THR A 128 -15.93 -14.74 5.17
CA THR A 128 -15.24 -14.19 6.33
C THR A 128 -15.41 -12.68 6.26
N ARG A 129 -16.08 -12.10 7.26
CA ARG A 129 -16.17 -10.64 7.37
C ARG A 129 -14.77 -10.07 7.31
N GLU A 130 -14.60 -8.94 6.62
CA GLU A 130 -13.32 -8.25 6.61
C GLU A 130 -12.84 -8.06 8.05
N GLN A 131 -11.57 -8.36 8.32
CA GLN A 131 -11.05 -8.23 9.67
C GLN A 131 -11.04 -6.75 10.07
N TRP A 132 -11.53 -6.43 11.27
CA TRP A 132 -11.61 -5.06 11.76
C TRP A 132 -10.27 -4.29 11.61
N LYS A 133 -9.15 -4.98 11.88
CA LYS A 133 -7.79 -4.42 11.85
C LYS A 133 -7.46 -3.74 10.51
N THR A 134 -7.87 -4.31 9.39
CA THR A 134 -7.57 -3.82 8.02
C THR A 134 -8.78 -3.20 7.34
N SER A 135 -9.90 -3.08 8.05
CA SER A 135 -11.18 -2.72 7.45
C SER A 135 -11.29 -1.26 7.03
N LYS A 136 -12.03 -1.02 5.95
CA LYS A 136 -12.44 0.34 5.52
C LYS A 136 -13.21 1.07 6.63
N ALA A 137 -14.02 0.32 7.39
CA ALA A 137 -14.77 0.84 8.52
C ALA A 137 -13.84 1.42 9.61
N LYS A 138 -12.78 0.71 9.99
CA LYS A 138 -11.81 1.21 10.98
C LYS A 138 -11.09 2.47 10.47
N ALA A 139 -10.62 2.46 9.22
CA ALA A 139 -9.95 3.62 8.62
C ALA A 139 -10.87 4.84 8.57
N PHE A 140 -12.12 4.64 8.18
CA PHE A 140 -13.16 5.67 8.19
C PHE A 140 -13.43 6.22 9.60
N LEU A 141 -13.58 5.35 10.60
CA LEU A 141 -13.77 5.76 11.99
C LEU A 141 -12.61 6.62 12.51
N ILE A 142 -11.37 6.17 12.25
CA ILE A 142 -10.17 6.92 12.64
C ILE A 142 -10.18 8.31 11.99
N LYS A 143 -10.49 8.38 10.69
CA LYS A 143 -10.55 9.66 9.97
C LYS A 143 -11.55 10.63 10.60
N LEU A 144 -12.75 10.17 10.93
CA LEU A 144 -13.75 10.99 11.60
C LEU A 144 -13.30 11.45 12.99
N LEU A 145 -12.62 10.58 13.76
CA LEU A 145 -12.13 10.91 15.10
C LEU A 145 -10.95 11.88 15.08
N MET A 146 -10.13 11.85 14.03
CA MET A 146 -9.02 12.80 13.86
C MET A 146 -9.49 14.21 13.46
N ASP A 147 -10.64 14.32 12.80
CA ASP A 147 -11.27 15.61 12.53
C ASP A 147 -11.95 16.14 13.79
N THR A 148 -11.37 17.17 14.41
CA THR A 148 -11.89 17.82 15.62
C THR A 148 -13.21 18.54 15.40
N THR A 149 -13.57 18.84 14.15
CA THR A 149 -14.82 19.51 13.78
C THR A 149 -15.96 18.54 13.49
N SER A 150 -15.66 17.23 13.46
CA SER A 150 -16.61 16.20 13.12
C SER A 150 -17.69 16.03 14.19
N ASP A 151 -18.94 15.88 13.75
CA ASP A 151 -20.10 15.57 14.61
C ASP A 151 -19.97 14.24 15.38
N ILE A 152 -18.95 13.41 15.05
CA ILE A 152 -18.72 12.13 15.73
C ILE A 152 -18.40 12.30 17.22
N HIS A 153 -17.80 13.43 17.60
CA HIS A 153 -17.39 13.70 18.99
C HIS A 153 -18.60 13.87 19.91
N TRP A 154 -19.76 14.24 19.36
CA TRP A 154 -21.01 14.41 20.08
C TRP A 154 -21.96 13.22 20.00
N LYS A 155 -21.56 12.13 19.33
CA LYS A 155 -22.36 10.91 19.21
C LYS A 155 -21.86 9.84 20.17
N THR A 156 -22.82 9.09 20.71
CA THR A 156 -22.52 7.85 21.45
C THR A 156 -22.01 6.77 20.50
N PRO A 157 -21.17 5.82 20.95
CA PRO A 157 -20.69 4.72 20.11
C PRO A 157 -21.83 3.92 19.45
N GLU A 158 -22.96 3.77 20.13
CA GLU A 158 -24.15 3.10 19.59
C GLU A 158 -24.81 3.87 18.44
N GLU A 159 -24.85 5.20 18.52
CA GLU A 159 -25.36 6.06 17.44
C GLU A 159 -24.42 6.07 16.25
N VAL A 160 -23.11 6.09 16.50
CA VAL A 160 -22.10 5.98 15.44
C VAL A 160 -22.23 4.65 14.71
N TRP A 161 -22.40 3.54 15.42
CA TRP A 161 -22.62 2.23 14.80
C TRP A 161 -23.83 2.22 13.85
N LYS A 162 -24.93 2.90 14.23
CA LYS A 162 -26.14 3.02 13.38
C LYS A 162 -25.96 3.97 12.20
N SER A 163 -24.96 4.84 12.22
CA SER A 163 -24.84 5.95 11.28
C SER A 163 -24.32 5.58 9.89
N SER A 164 -23.57 4.49 9.75
CA SER A 164 -23.04 4.01 8.46
C SER A 164 -23.15 2.49 8.34
N GLU A 165 -23.43 2.03 7.13
CA GLU A 165 -23.48 0.61 6.77
C GLU A 165 -22.13 -0.08 6.99
N TRP A 166 -21.02 0.67 6.87
CA TRP A 166 -19.67 0.13 7.07
C TRP A 166 -19.45 -0.34 8.52
N PHE A 167 -20.06 0.35 9.49
CA PHE A 167 -19.97 -0.04 10.90
C PHE A 167 -20.91 -1.21 11.24
N GLN A 168 -22.07 -1.29 10.58
CA GLN A 168 -23.09 -2.31 10.84
C GLN A 168 -22.65 -3.74 10.44
N GLN A 169 -21.60 -3.87 9.61
CA GLN A 169 -20.99 -5.16 9.29
C GLN A 169 -20.39 -5.86 10.51
N TYR A 170 -20.08 -5.09 11.57
CA TYR A 170 -19.47 -5.58 12.80
C TYR A 170 -20.52 -5.70 13.92
N PRO A 171 -20.42 -6.71 14.80
CA PRO A 171 -21.29 -6.83 15.96
C PRO A 171 -21.22 -5.58 16.84
N LYS A 172 -22.38 -5.04 17.23
CA LYS A 172 -22.49 -3.77 17.96
C LYS A 172 -21.59 -3.70 19.20
N HIS A 173 -21.57 -4.73 20.06
CA HIS A 173 -20.75 -4.73 21.27
C HIS A 173 -19.25 -4.57 20.97
N ARG A 174 -18.72 -5.34 20.01
CA ARG A 174 -17.32 -5.24 19.57
C ARG A 174 -17.00 -3.87 19.01
N PHE A 175 -17.92 -3.29 18.23
CA PHE A 175 -17.73 -1.94 17.69
C PHE A 175 -17.61 -0.88 18.80
N VAL A 176 -18.48 -0.94 19.81
CA VAL A 176 -18.45 0.01 20.94
C VAL A 176 -17.12 -0.06 21.68
N ASP A 177 -16.63 -1.26 22.00
CA ASP A 177 -15.35 -1.45 22.68
C ASP A 177 -14.18 -0.97 21.80
N ASN A 178 -14.17 -1.35 20.52
CA ASN A 178 -13.15 -0.93 19.57
C ASN A 178 -13.08 0.59 19.42
N MET A 179 -14.23 1.28 19.37
CA MET A 179 -14.27 2.74 19.26
C MET A 179 -13.67 3.42 20.50
N LYS A 180 -13.92 2.91 21.70
CA LYS A 180 -13.31 3.42 22.94
C LYS A 180 -11.79 3.24 22.91
N ASN A 181 -11.32 2.06 22.53
CA ASN A 181 -9.89 1.77 22.43
C ASN A 181 -9.20 2.66 21.39
N ILE A 182 -9.83 2.89 20.24
CA ILE A 182 -9.31 3.78 19.20
C ILE A 182 -9.25 5.23 19.70
N LYS A 183 -10.26 5.72 20.42
CA LYS A 183 -10.23 7.07 21.00
C LYS A 183 -9.04 7.24 21.94
N LYS A 184 -8.87 6.32 22.89
CA LYS A 184 -7.72 6.34 23.82
C LYS A 184 -6.39 6.32 23.06
N ALA A 185 -6.25 5.41 22.10
CA ALA A 185 -5.02 5.31 21.29
C ALA A 185 -4.73 6.58 20.47
N LEU A 186 -5.75 7.30 19.99
CA LEU A 186 -5.57 8.57 19.30
C LEU A 186 -5.17 9.72 20.23
N GLU A 187 -5.73 9.77 21.44
CA GLU A 187 -5.33 10.74 22.48
C GLU A 187 -3.87 10.55 22.90
N ASP A 188 -3.45 9.31 23.11
CA ASP A 188 -2.06 8.97 23.46
C ASP A 188 -1.09 9.37 22.34
N LYS A 189 -1.45 9.10 21.08
CA LYS A 189 -0.65 9.50 19.91
C LYS A 189 -0.62 11.00 19.68
N GLY A 190 -1.73 11.69 19.91
CA GLY A 190 -1.82 13.14 19.73
C GLY A 190 -0.76 13.87 20.56
N ARG A 191 -0.53 13.41 21.80
CA ARG A 191 0.50 13.94 22.69
C ARG A 191 1.91 13.77 22.13
N VAL A 192 2.25 12.56 21.67
CA VAL A 192 3.58 12.27 21.09
C VAL A 192 3.81 13.08 19.81
N ILE A 193 2.80 13.16 18.93
CA ILE A 193 2.90 13.90 17.67
C ILE A 193 3.13 15.40 17.93
N GLU A 194 2.48 15.97 18.93
CA GLU A 194 2.66 17.39 19.27
C GLU A 194 4.09 17.69 19.74
N GLU A 195 4.66 16.82 20.58
CA GLU A 195 6.05 16.92 21.05
C GLU A 195 7.05 16.78 19.89
N ASP A 196 6.85 15.78 19.02
CA ASP A 196 7.70 15.56 17.85
C ASP A 196 7.64 16.72 16.85
N ILE A 197 6.43 17.23 16.55
CA ILE A 197 6.27 18.38 15.64
C ILE A 197 7.03 19.58 16.19
N LYS A 198 6.93 19.83 17.50
CA LYS A 198 7.65 20.92 18.14
C LYS A 198 9.16 20.76 17.98
N LEU A 199 9.71 19.60 18.36
CA LEU A 199 11.15 19.30 18.24
C LEU A 199 11.65 19.47 16.80
N ILE A 200 10.97 18.85 15.83
CA ILE A 200 11.34 18.92 14.41
C ILE A 200 11.27 20.37 13.91
N SER A 201 10.25 21.13 14.31
CA SER A 201 10.11 22.53 13.89
C SER A 201 11.23 23.42 14.40
N GLU A 202 11.66 23.21 15.66
CA GLU A 202 12.78 23.92 16.28
C GLU A 202 14.12 23.58 15.59
N GLU A 203 14.35 22.30 15.31
CA GLU A 203 15.55 21.85 14.57
C GLU A 203 15.57 22.39 13.14
N LEU A 204 14.45 22.32 12.41
CA LEU A 204 14.36 22.87 11.06
C LEU A 204 14.57 24.38 11.03
N ALA A 205 14.11 25.12 12.06
CA ALA A 205 14.35 26.54 12.18
C ALA A 205 15.82 26.88 12.48
N ALA A 206 16.55 26.00 13.17
CA ALA A 206 17.98 26.17 13.43
C ALA A 206 18.84 25.85 12.18
N LEU A 207 18.33 25.07 11.23
CA LEU A 207 19.04 24.66 10.03
C LEU A 207 18.94 25.73 8.93
N ASN A 208 20.07 26.37 8.61
CA ASN A 208 20.19 27.24 7.44
C ASN A 208 20.44 26.41 6.17
N PHE A 209 19.38 25.91 5.52
CA PHE A 209 19.51 25.25 4.23
C PHE A 209 19.81 26.26 3.12
N SER A 210 20.93 26.07 2.42
CA SER A 210 21.21 26.82 1.20
C SER A 210 20.22 26.43 0.11
N ASN A 211 19.59 27.41 -0.54
CA ASN A 211 18.72 27.17 -1.70
C ASN A 211 19.51 26.73 -2.95
N VAL A 212 20.82 26.92 -2.94
CA VAL A 212 21.73 26.61 -4.04
C VAL A 212 22.68 25.49 -3.64
N THR A 213 22.97 24.61 -4.59
CA THR A 213 23.99 23.57 -4.40
C THR A 213 25.39 24.19 -4.32
N LYS A 214 26.37 23.43 -3.80
CA LYS A 214 27.79 23.85 -3.82
C LYS A 214 28.32 24.16 -5.23
N ARG A 215 27.61 23.72 -6.28
CA ARG A 215 27.95 23.91 -7.71
C ARG A 215 27.26 25.13 -8.34
N GLY A 216 26.55 25.95 -7.55
CA GLY A 216 26.02 27.24 -8.00
C GLY A 216 24.66 27.20 -8.69
N HIS A 217 24.00 26.05 -8.80
CA HIS A 217 22.65 25.93 -9.36
C HIS A 217 21.62 25.48 -8.31
N PRO A 218 20.31 25.74 -8.50
CA PRO A 218 19.26 25.35 -7.56
C PRO A 218 19.20 23.85 -7.28
N HIS A 219 18.55 23.48 -6.18
CA HIS A 219 18.26 22.08 -5.86
C HIS A 219 17.13 21.52 -6.73
N TRP A 220 17.44 20.54 -7.58
CA TRP A 220 16.47 19.94 -8.51
C TRP A 220 15.16 19.46 -7.85
N HIS A 221 15.25 18.87 -6.64
CA HIS A 221 14.10 18.25 -5.99
C HIS A 221 13.06 19.26 -5.47
N THR A 222 13.49 20.49 -5.21
CA THR A 222 12.69 21.62 -4.70
C THR A 222 12.29 22.58 -5.83
N HIS A 223 13.00 22.55 -6.96
CA HIS A 223 12.77 23.45 -8.07
C HIS A 223 11.52 23.10 -8.91
N SER A 224 10.85 24.11 -9.45
CA SER A 224 9.67 23.97 -10.32
C SER A 224 9.94 23.13 -11.58
N ALA A 225 11.15 23.25 -12.13
CA ALA A 225 11.62 22.51 -13.31
C ALA A 225 11.37 20.99 -13.24
N LYS A 226 11.45 20.39 -12.04
CA LYS A 226 11.19 18.96 -11.85
C LYS A 226 9.75 18.58 -12.19
N LYS A 227 8.79 19.38 -11.76
CA LYS A 227 7.36 19.14 -12.03
C LYS A 227 7.08 19.33 -13.52
N LEU A 228 7.58 20.43 -14.09
CA LEU A 228 7.43 20.75 -15.52
C LEU A 228 8.04 19.66 -16.42
N LEU A 229 9.23 19.17 -16.08
CA LEU A 229 9.89 18.09 -16.81
C LEU A 229 9.03 16.81 -16.81
N ALA A 230 8.49 16.43 -15.65
CA ALA A 230 7.66 15.24 -15.55
C ALA A 230 6.39 15.34 -16.42
N GLU A 231 5.74 16.51 -16.43
CA GLU A 231 4.56 16.78 -17.25
C GLU A 231 4.89 16.76 -18.75
N ASP A 232 5.97 17.42 -19.18
CA ASP A 232 6.36 17.49 -20.59
C ASP A 232 6.79 16.14 -21.16
N LEU A 233 7.49 15.32 -20.36
CA LEU A 233 7.85 13.96 -20.74
C LEU A 233 6.63 13.05 -20.83
N LEU A 234 5.66 13.21 -19.91
CA LEU A 234 4.40 12.46 -19.95
C LEU A 234 3.58 12.81 -21.19
N GLN A 235 3.61 14.08 -21.61
CA GLN A 235 2.96 14.56 -22.84
C GLN A 235 3.75 14.23 -24.12
N GLY A 236 4.94 13.61 -24.01
CA GLY A 236 5.76 13.22 -25.15
C GLY A 236 6.40 14.38 -25.92
N ARG A 237 6.52 15.57 -25.33
CA ARG A 237 7.09 16.75 -26.02
C ARG A 237 8.57 16.59 -26.37
N ASN A 238 9.27 15.70 -25.68
CA ASN A 238 10.68 15.44 -25.87
C ASN A 238 11.00 14.42 -26.97
N VAL A 239 10.01 13.75 -27.57
CA VAL A 239 10.23 12.62 -28.50
C VAL A 239 10.95 13.04 -29.78
N ASN A 240 10.70 14.27 -30.25
CA ASN A 240 11.22 14.77 -31.53
C ASN A 240 12.35 15.81 -31.36
N MET A 241 12.83 16.06 -30.15
CA MET A 241 13.82 17.10 -29.87
C MET A 241 15.04 16.53 -29.16
N LYS A 242 16.23 17.02 -29.51
CA LYS A 242 17.44 16.64 -28.76
C LYS A 242 17.37 17.24 -27.35
N PRO A 243 17.97 16.60 -26.32
CA PRO A 243 18.00 17.15 -24.97
C PRO A 243 18.52 18.60 -24.87
N LYS A 244 19.40 19.02 -25.78
CA LYS A 244 19.88 20.42 -25.87
C LYS A 244 18.81 21.39 -26.36
N GLU A 245 18.02 20.99 -27.34
CA GLU A 245 16.91 21.78 -27.89
C GLU A 245 15.76 21.83 -26.89
N PHE A 246 15.49 20.70 -26.24
CA PHE A 246 14.47 20.61 -25.20
C PHE A 246 14.80 21.46 -23.96
N HIS A 247 16.09 21.56 -23.59
CA HIS A 247 16.55 22.39 -22.50
C HIS A 247 16.24 23.87 -22.67
N VAL A 248 16.31 24.41 -23.89
CA VAL A 248 16.05 25.84 -24.15
C VAL A 248 14.57 26.16 -24.38
N THR A 249 13.68 25.16 -24.25
CA THR A 249 12.24 25.37 -24.45
C THR A 249 11.57 26.11 -23.30
N ARG A 250 12.18 26.08 -22.11
CA ARG A 250 11.65 26.68 -20.89
C ARG A 250 12.77 27.34 -20.09
N PRO A 251 12.58 28.57 -19.58
CA PRO A 251 13.60 29.26 -18.79
C PRO A 251 13.96 28.50 -17.51
N GLU A 252 13.02 27.78 -16.89
CA GLU A 252 13.26 27.01 -15.67
C GLU A 252 14.21 25.83 -15.89
N PHE A 253 14.32 25.35 -17.13
CA PHE A 253 15.27 24.29 -17.48
C PHE A 253 16.68 24.86 -17.63
N GLU A 254 16.81 26.07 -18.16
CA GLU A 254 18.09 26.75 -18.41
C GLU A 254 18.87 27.09 -17.13
N GLU A 255 18.18 27.18 -15.98
CA GLU A 255 18.81 27.36 -14.67
C GLU A 255 19.72 26.18 -14.26
N PHE A 256 19.60 25.04 -14.93
CA PHE A 256 20.45 23.87 -14.70
C PHE A 256 21.49 23.73 -15.80
N PRO A 257 22.75 23.38 -15.48
CA PRO A 257 23.71 23.06 -16.51
C PRO A 257 23.21 21.92 -17.40
N LEU A 258 23.40 22.03 -18.72
CA LEU A 258 22.89 21.06 -19.70
C LEU A 258 23.25 19.59 -19.36
N ARG A 259 24.45 19.35 -18.82
CA ARG A 259 24.87 18.01 -18.37
C ARG A 259 23.98 17.46 -17.25
N VAL A 260 23.64 18.30 -16.28
CA VAL A 260 22.77 17.96 -15.15
C VAL A 260 21.35 17.72 -15.63
N PHE A 261 20.82 18.64 -16.44
CA PHE A 261 19.48 18.54 -16.99
C PHE A 261 19.27 17.25 -17.81
N ARG A 262 20.24 16.89 -18.65
CA ARG A 262 20.24 15.59 -19.38
C ARG A 262 20.09 14.39 -18.44
N GLY A 263 20.79 14.41 -17.31
CA GLY A 263 20.67 13.37 -16.29
C GLY A 263 19.23 13.25 -15.77
N HIS A 264 18.58 14.39 -15.50
CA HIS A 264 17.20 14.42 -15.03
C HIS A 264 16.18 13.94 -16.06
N ILE A 265 16.38 14.22 -17.36
CA ILE A 265 15.55 13.65 -18.43
C ILE A 265 15.57 12.12 -18.35
N TYR A 266 16.77 11.52 -18.31
CA TYR A 266 16.89 10.05 -18.28
C TYR A 266 16.35 9.44 -16.99
N GLN A 267 16.57 10.10 -15.85
CA GLN A 267 16.00 9.68 -14.57
C GLN A 267 14.47 9.67 -14.61
N GLU A 268 13.84 10.70 -15.18
CA GLU A 268 12.39 10.79 -15.25
C GLU A 268 11.80 9.82 -16.29
N GLN A 269 12.43 9.64 -17.45
CA GLN A 269 12.03 8.60 -18.42
C GLN A 269 12.10 7.19 -17.81
N ARG A 270 13.20 6.88 -17.12
CA ARG A 270 13.36 5.62 -16.40
C ARG A 270 12.29 5.47 -15.33
N LYS A 271 12.05 6.53 -14.55
CA LYS A 271 10.98 6.55 -13.55
C LYS A 271 9.66 6.20 -14.20
N GLN A 272 9.22 6.90 -15.25
CA GLN A 272 7.94 6.63 -15.93
C GLN A 272 7.82 5.19 -16.46
N ARG A 273 8.88 4.64 -17.06
CA ARG A 273 8.90 3.25 -17.56
C ARG A 273 8.83 2.21 -16.43
N GLU A 274 9.55 2.44 -15.34
CA GLU A 274 9.61 1.50 -14.21
C GLU A 274 8.44 1.68 -13.22
N MET A 275 7.72 2.80 -13.23
CA MET A 275 6.57 3.08 -12.38
C MET A 275 5.57 1.90 -12.34
N PRO A 276 5.08 1.35 -13.47
CA PRO A 276 4.12 0.24 -13.46
C PRO A 276 4.70 -1.07 -12.94
N LEU A 277 6.01 -1.28 -13.06
CA LEU A 277 6.68 -2.53 -12.65
C LEU A 277 7.03 -2.55 -11.15
N LYS A 278 7.03 -1.38 -10.50
CA LYS A 278 7.37 -1.26 -9.08
C LYS A 278 6.17 -1.60 -8.20
N ILE A 279 6.15 -2.83 -7.68
CA ILE A 279 5.11 -3.35 -6.76
C ILE A 279 4.82 -2.38 -5.61
N ALA A 280 5.86 -1.86 -4.93
CA ALA A 280 5.68 -0.90 -3.84
C ALA A 280 4.89 0.37 -4.26
N LYS A 281 5.12 0.85 -5.48
CA LYS A 281 4.41 2.02 -6.01
C LYS A 281 2.98 1.68 -6.43
N ARG A 282 2.75 0.49 -6.99
CA ARG A 282 1.41 -0.04 -7.25
C ARG A 282 0.60 -0.17 -5.96
N ASN A 283 1.20 -0.69 -4.91
CA ASN A 283 0.57 -0.82 -3.59
C ASN A 283 0.25 0.57 -3.01
N LYS A 284 1.16 1.55 -3.13
CA LYS A 284 0.89 2.94 -2.74
C LYS A 284 -0.26 3.57 -3.54
N LEU A 285 -0.40 3.26 -4.83
CA LEU A 285 -1.53 3.73 -5.63
C LEU A 285 -2.84 3.07 -5.21
N ALA A 286 -2.83 1.78 -4.92
CA ALA A 286 -3.98 1.06 -4.39
C ALA A 286 -4.39 1.64 -3.02
N GLN A 287 -3.43 1.91 -2.15
CA GLN A 287 -3.65 2.60 -0.88
C GLN A 287 -4.28 3.99 -1.08
N LYS A 288 -3.80 4.78 -2.05
CA LYS A 288 -4.40 6.08 -2.37
C LYS A 288 -5.86 5.95 -2.82
N LYS A 289 -6.19 4.95 -3.63
CA LYS A 289 -7.58 4.68 -4.03
C LYS A 289 -8.43 4.30 -2.82
N TYR A 290 -7.92 3.44 -1.95
CA TYR A 290 -8.56 3.08 -0.69
C TYR A 290 -8.83 4.32 0.18
N GLU A 291 -7.84 5.21 0.34
CA GLU A 291 -7.98 6.47 1.07
C GLU A 291 -9.04 7.40 0.43
N GLN A 292 -9.12 7.45 -0.90
CA GLN A 292 -10.14 8.22 -1.62
C GLN A 292 -11.56 7.69 -1.38
N GLU A 293 -11.74 6.38 -1.32
CA GLU A 293 -13.04 5.78 -0.99
C GLU A 293 -13.45 6.09 0.46
N VAL A 294 -12.51 6.01 1.40
CA VAL A 294 -12.72 6.36 2.81
C VAL A 294 -13.07 7.86 2.94
N GLU A 295 -12.39 8.73 2.19
CA GLU A 295 -12.68 10.16 2.13
C GLU A 295 -14.09 10.43 1.60
N ALA A 296 -14.47 9.80 0.49
CA ALA A 296 -15.78 9.98 -0.11
C ALA A 296 -16.90 9.58 0.86
N GLU A 297 -16.73 8.48 1.60
CA GLU A 297 -17.69 8.06 2.63
C GLU A 297 -17.74 9.04 3.81
N ALA A 298 -16.60 9.63 4.21
CA ALA A 298 -16.59 10.66 5.24
C ALA A 298 -17.34 11.92 4.81
N VAL A 299 -17.10 12.42 3.60
CA VAL A 299 -17.84 13.55 3.03
C VAL A 299 -19.34 13.27 3.04
N ARG A 300 -19.75 12.08 2.53
CA ARG A 300 -21.14 11.65 2.52
C ARG A 300 -21.74 11.61 3.94
N TRP A 301 -20.98 11.10 4.91
CA TRP A 301 -21.42 11.02 6.30
C TRP A 301 -21.62 12.40 6.93
N HIS A 302 -20.71 13.35 6.70
CA HIS A 302 -20.87 14.73 7.17
C HIS A 302 -22.09 15.42 6.54
N GLU A 303 -22.33 15.22 5.24
CA GLU A 303 -23.54 15.72 4.56
C GLU A 303 -24.83 15.12 5.16
N ALA A 304 -24.81 13.83 5.45
CA ALA A 304 -25.94 13.15 6.10
C ALA A 304 -26.18 13.65 7.54
N CYS A 305 -25.13 14.06 8.27
CA CYS A 305 -25.29 14.65 9.59
C CYS A 305 -25.82 16.08 9.51
N ARG A 306 -25.26 16.93 8.64
CA ARG A 306 -25.73 18.31 8.42
C ARG A 306 -27.22 18.38 8.03
N SER A 307 -27.67 17.49 7.15
CA SER A 307 -29.07 17.45 6.69
C SER A 307 -30.06 17.03 7.78
N ARG A 308 -29.62 16.27 8.80
CA ARG A 308 -30.46 15.89 9.95
C ARG A 308 -30.60 17.02 10.97
N THR A 309 -29.59 17.88 11.10
CA THR A 309 -29.61 19.03 12.03
C THR A 309 -30.45 20.20 11.51
N ALA A 310 -30.75 20.25 10.22
CA ALA A 310 -31.54 21.32 9.58
C ALA A 310 -33.07 21.06 9.53
N ARG A 311 -33.54 19.93 10.10
CA ARG A 311 -34.97 19.60 10.26
C ARG A 311 -35.39 19.73 11.70
#